data_AF-A0A7W0X9V5-F1
#
_entry.id   AF-A0A7W0X9V5-F1
#
_cell.length_a   1.000
_cell.length_b   1.000
_cell.length_c   1.000
_cell.angle_alpha   90.00
_cell.angle_beta   90.00
_cell.angle_gamma   90.00
#
_symmetry.space_group_name_H-M   'P 1'
#
loop_
_entity.id
_entity.type
_entity.pdbx_description
1 polymer ?
#
loop_
_entity_poly.entity_id
_entity_poly.type
_entity_poly.pdbx_seq_one_letter_code
_entity_poly.pdbx_strand_id
1 'polypeptide(L)'
;MPPLPLLVFTVGTGSLGAEIAAVRLLSPYFGASTVVWANTIGVVLVALSIGYWLGGRFADRHPHMRGLCLLSLVAALLLALVPFVADPLLNLAVSALDSISAGAFLGSLIGVLA
;
A
#
# COMPACT_ATOMS: atom_id res chain seq x y z
N MET A 1 -17.93 -26.51 -4.39
CA MET A 1 -16.81 -25.73 -4.98
C MET A 1 -17.14 -24.26 -4.78
N PRO A 2 -16.27 -23.42 -4.18
CA PRO A 2 -16.57 -21.99 -4.08
C PRO A 2 -16.78 -21.46 -5.50
N PRO A 3 -17.87 -20.73 -5.77
CA PRO A 3 -18.13 -20.20 -7.10
C PRO A 3 -17.06 -19.14 -7.41
N LEU A 4 -16.34 -19.30 -8.51
CA LEU A 4 -15.32 -18.37 -9.01
C LEU A 4 -15.74 -16.89 -8.94
N PRO A 5 -17.02 -16.52 -9.25
CA PRO A 5 -17.49 -15.14 -9.11
C PRO A 5 -17.36 -14.58 -7.69
N LEU A 6 -17.66 -15.36 -6.65
CA LEU A 6 -17.55 -14.88 -5.26
C LEU A 6 -16.08 -14.65 -4.87
N LEU A 7 -15.17 -15.48 -5.36
CA LEU A 7 -13.74 -15.30 -5.10
C LEU A 7 -13.22 -14.03 -5.77
N VAL A 8 -13.55 -13.80 -7.03
CA VAL A 8 -13.15 -12.57 -7.74
C VAL A 8 -13.78 -11.33 -7.11
N PHE A 9 -15.06 -11.42 -6.72
CA PHE A 9 -15.74 -10.33 -6.04
C PHE A 9 -15.07 -9.97 -4.70
N THR A 10 -14.81 -10.96 -3.85
CA THR A 10 -14.18 -10.73 -2.54
C THR A 10 -12.76 -10.18 -2.65
N VAL A 11 -11.96 -10.68 -3.60
CA VAL A 11 -10.61 -10.14 -3.88
C VAL A 11 -10.69 -8.70 -4.38
N GLY A 12 -11.61 -8.40 -5.30
CA GLY A 12 -11.80 -7.04 -5.83
C GLY A 12 -12.23 -6.05 -4.74
N THR A 13 -13.23 -6.41 -3.93
CA THR A 13 -13.67 -5.60 -2.78
C THR A 13 -12.54 -5.42 -1.76
N GLY A 14 -11.75 -6.47 -1.48
CA GLY A 14 -10.60 -6.40 -0.58
C GLY A 14 -9.51 -5.44 -1.08
N SER A 15 -9.19 -5.49 -2.38
CA SER A 15 -8.20 -4.60 -2.99
C SER A 15 -8.61 -3.13 -2.93
N LEU A 16 -9.87 -2.81 -3.27
CA LEU A 16 -10.39 -1.45 -3.17
C LEU A 16 -10.46 -0.99 -1.70
N GLY A 17 -10.88 -1.87 -0.79
CA GLY A 17 -10.88 -1.57 0.64
C GLY A 17 -9.49 -1.25 1.17
N ALA A 18 -8.47 -2.00 0.73
CA ALA A 18 -7.08 -1.77 1.08
C ALA A 18 -6.56 -0.42 0.54
N GLU A 19 -6.92 -0.04 -0.67
CA GLU A 19 -6.56 1.26 -1.25
C GLU A 19 -7.11 2.42 -0.41
N ILE A 20 -8.39 2.35 -0.02
CA ILE A 20 -9.00 3.38 0.83
C ILE A 20 -8.38 3.39 2.24
N ALA A 21 -8.06 2.22 2.79
CA ALA A 21 -7.38 2.11 4.08
C ALA A 21 -5.98 2.74 4.03
N ALA A 22 -5.22 2.51 2.96
CA ALA A 22 -3.90 3.10 2.75
C ALA A 22 -3.96 4.64 2.69
N VAL A 23 -4.93 5.19 1.96
CA VAL A 23 -5.19 6.65 1.94
C VAL A 23 -5.47 7.19 3.34
N ARG A 24 -6.30 6.49 4.13
CA ARG A 24 -6.63 6.91 5.49
C ARG A 24 -5.45 6.81 6.45
N LEU A 25 -4.57 5.83 6.29
CA LEU A 25 -3.33 5.71 7.05
C LEU A 25 -2.35 6.85 6.73
N LEU A 26 -2.29 7.31 5.47
CA LEU A 26 -1.45 8.45 5.09
C LEU A 26 -2.02 9.82 5.50
N SER A 27 -3.35 9.96 5.53
CA SER A 27 -4.03 11.23 5.79
C SER A 27 -3.59 11.98 7.05
N PRO A 28 -3.34 11.36 8.22
CA PRO A 28 -2.88 12.10 9.41
C PRO A 28 -1.44 12.61 9.30
N TYR A 29 -0.60 11.99 8.46
CA TYR A 29 0.83 12.34 8.37
C TYR A 29 1.16 13.30 7.23
N PHE A 30 0.52 13.13 6.06
CA PHE A 30 0.82 13.93 4.85
C PHE A 30 -0.29 14.93 4.49
N GLY A 31 -1.38 14.95 5.26
CA GLY A 31 -2.55 15.78 5.01
C GLY A 31 -3.48 15.23 3.92
N ALA A 32 -4.74 15.65 3.94
CA ALA A 32 -5.78 15.23 3.01
C ALA A 32 -5.75 16.01 1.67
N SER A 33 -4.57 16.26 1.11
CA SER A 33 -4.43 16.98 -0.16
C SER A 33 -4.73 16.07 -1.36
N THR A 34 -5.40 16.60 -2.38
CA THR A 34 -5.69 15.90 -3.64
C THR A 34 -4.42 15.33 -4.30
N VAL A 35 -3.27 15.99 -4.08
CA VAL A 35 -1.97 15.53 -4.60
C VAL A 35 -1.53 14.22 -3.92
N VAL A 36 -1.69 14.12 -2.60
CA VAL A 36 -1.35 12.89 -1.84
C VAL A 36 -2.28 11.75 -2.25
N TRP A 37 -3.56 12.06 -2.44
CA TRP A 37 -4.55 11.09 -2.90
C TRP A 37 -4.20 10.53 -4.29
N ALA A 38 -3.91 11.42 -5.25
CA ALA A 38 -3.53 11.03 -6.62
C ALA A 38 -2.23 10.20 -6.63
N ASN A 39 -1.23 10.57 -5.83
CA ASN A 39 0.00 9.80 -5.72
C ASN A 39 -0.24 8.40 -5.15
N THR A 40 -1.10 8.28 -4.13
CA THR A 40 -1.42 6.99 -3.49
C THR A 40 -2.09 6.05 -4.49
N ILE A 41 -3.09 6.54 -5.24
CA ILE A 41 -3.75 5.76 -6.30
C ILE A 41 -2.73 5.35 -7.37
N GLY A 42 -1.86 6.27 -7.78
CA GLY A 42 -0.81 5.98 -8.76
C GLY A 42 0.08 4.82 -8.33
N VAL A 43 0.54 4.82 -7.07
CA VAL A 43 1.35 3.74 -6.50
C VAL A 43 0.57 2.42 -6.45
N VAL A 44 -0.70 2.45 -6.03
CA VAL A 44 -1.56 1.25 -5.99
C VAL A 44 -1.76 0.65 -7.38
N LEU A 45 -2.05 1.48 -8.38
CA LEU A 45 -2.20 1.03 -9.77
C LEU A 45 -0.92 0.39 -10.30
N VAL A 46 0.24 1.00 -10.07
CA VAL A 46 1.54 0.43 -10.45
C VAL A 46 1.77 -0.92 -9.77
N ALA A 47 1.51 -1.00 -8.46
CA ALA A 47 1.65 -2.25 -7.71
C ALA A 47 0.70 -3.34 -8.24
N LEU A 48 -0.55 -3.00 -8.55
CA LEU A 48 -1.52 -3.91 -9.15
C LEU A 48 -1.09 -4.36 -10.55
N SER A 49 -0.59 -3.46 -11.39
CA SER A 49 -0.06 -3.83 -12.72
C SER A 49 1.08 -4.84 -12.63
N ILE A 50 2.04 -4.61 -11.72
CA ILE A 50 3.15 -5.54 -11.47
C ILE A 50 2.62 -6.88 -10.95
N GLY A 51 1.67 -6.84 -10.01
CA GLY A 51 1.02 -8.02 -9.45
C GLY A 51 0.28 -8.85 -10.50
N TYR A 52 -0.47 -8.22 -11.40
CA TYR A 52 -1.17 -8.90 -12.49
C TYR A 52 -0.20 -9.49 -13.51
N TRP A 53 0.90 -8.81 -13.82
CA TRP A 53 1.91 -9.34 -14.73
C TRP A 53 2.59 -10.58 -14.17
N LEU A 54 3.03 -10.53 -12.90
CA LEU A 54 3.62 -11.68 -12.21
C LEU A 54 2.60 -12.82 -12.00
N GLY A 55 1.40 -12.47 -11.55
CA GLY A 55 0.32 -13.41 -11.28
C GLY A 55 -0.18 -14.11 -12.53
N GLY A 56 -0.33 -13.38 -13.64
CA GLY A 56 -0.68 -13.94 -14.95
C GLY A 56 0.38 -14.91 -15.46
N ARG A 57 1.66 -14.53 -15.37
CA ARG A 57 2.78 -15.41 -15.76
C ARG A 57 2.85 -16.68 -14.92
N PHE A 58 2.51 -16.62 -13.63
CA PHE A 58 2.42 -17.81 -12.76
C PHE A 58 1.18 -18.65 -13.05
N ALA A 59 0.04 -18.02 -13.32
CA ALA A 59 -1.21 -18.68 -13.66
C ALA A 59 -1.12 -19.47 -14.96
N ASP A 60 -0.45 -18.93 -15.98
CA ASP A 60 -0.20 -19.59 -17.27
C ASP A 60 0.63 -20.87 -17.12
N ARG A 61 1.49 -20.93 -16.09
CA ARG A 61 2.38 -22.07 -15.86
C ARG A 61 1.72 -23.19 -15.04
N HIS A 62 0.74 -22.87 -14.19
CA HIS A 62 0.05 -23.84 -13.34
C HIS A 62 -1.45 -23.51 -13.22
N PRO A 63 -2.29 -23.88 -14.20
CA PRO A 63 -3.72 -23.59 -14.21
C PRO A 63 -4.52 -24.52 -13.27
N HIS A 64 -4.23 -24.48 -11.97
CA HIS A 64 -4.90 -25.27 -10.95
C HIS A 64 -5.69 -24.39 -9.98
N MET A 65 -6.95 -24.75 -9.74
CA MET A 65 -7.85 -24.06 -8.78
C MET A 65 -7.25 -23.95 -7.37
N ARG A 66 -6.47 -24.96 -6.95
CA ARG A 66 -5.75 -24.95 -5.67
C ARG A 66 -4.70 -23.85 -5.61
N GLY A 67 -3.99 -23.60 -6.71
CA GLY A 67 -2.99 -22.53 -6.79
C GLY A 67 -3.62 -21.16 -6.60
N LEU A 68 -4.75 -20.90 -7.28
CA LEU A 68 -5.50 -19.66 -7.13
C LEU A 68 -5.97 -19.44 -5.68
N CYS A 69 -6.50 -20.49 -5.04
CA CYS A 69 -6.96 -20.42 -3.66
C CYS A 69 -5.82 -20.15 -2.68
N LEU A 70 -4.67 -20.81 -2.85
CA LEU A 70 -3.49 -20.62 -2.00
C LEU A 70 -2.89 -19.23 -2.18
N LEU A 71 -2.80 -18.74 -3.42
CA LEU A 71 -2.30 -17.40 -3.74
C LEU A 71 -3.20 -16.30 -3.16
N SER A 72 -4.52 -16.47 -3.27
CA SER A 72 -5.51 -15.59 -2.63
C SER A 72 -5.40 -15.62 -1.10
N LEU A 73 -5.23 -16.80 -0.50
CA LEU A 73 -5.06 -16.94 0.95
C LEU A 73 -3.80 -16.24 1.43
N VAL A 74 -2.66 -16.42 0.74
CA VAL A 74 -1.41 -15.73 1.05
C VAL A 74 -1.56 -14.22 0.90
N ALA A 75 -2.21 -13.75 -0.17
CA ALA A 75 -2.48 -12.33 -0.37
C ALA A 75 -3.34 -11.73 0.75
N ALA A 76 -4.41 -12.43 1.16
CA ALA A 76 -5.27 -12.01 2.27
C ALA A 76 -4.50 -11.97 3.61
N LEU A 77 -3.62 -12.94 3.85
CA LEU A 77 -2.82 -13.02 5.07
C LEU A 77 -1.77 -11.90 5.12
N LEU A 78 -1.12 -11.60 3.97
CA LEU A 78 -0.24 -10.44 3.84
C LEU A 78 -1.00 -9.14 4.07
N LEU A 79 -2.20 -8.99 3.48
CA LEU A 79 -3.04 -7.81 3.65
C LEU A 79 -3.46 -7.63 5.12
N ALA A 80 -3.80 -8.71 5.82
CA ALA A 80 -4.13 -8.68 7.24
C ALA A 80 -2.93 -8.28 8.12
N LEU A 81 -1.71 -8.54 7.66
CA LEU A 81 -0.47 -8.13 8.35
C LEU A 81 -0.13 -6.65 8.14
N VAL A 82 -0.63 -6.03 7.06
CA VAL A 82 -0.34 -4.63 6.70
C VAL A 82 -0.58 -3.65 7.86
N PRO A 83 -1.75 -3.61 8.55
CA PRO A 83 -1.96 -2.62 9.62
C PRO A 83 -0.93 -2.74 10.75
N PHE A 84 -0.57 -3.97 11.14
CA PHE A 84 0.41 -4.22 12.22
C PHE A 84 1.82 -3.76 11.85
N VAL A 85 2.17 -3.79 10.57
CA VAL A 85 3.48 -3.35 10.07
C VAL A 85 3.47 -1.87 9.70
N ALA A 86 2.31 -1.34 9.30
CA ALA A 86 2.14 0.05 8.92
C ALA A 86 2.37 1.01 10.08
N ASP A 87 1.84 0.72 11.27
CA ASP A 87 2.01 1.58 12.46
C ASP A 87 3.49 1.83 12.83
N PRO A 88 4.37 0.82 12.99
CA PRO A 88 5.78 1.06 13.31
C PRO A 88 6.54 1.72 12.16
N LEU A 89 6.25 1.36 10.90
CA LEU A 89 6.91 1.97 9.73
C LEU A 89 6.53 3.44 9.53
N LEU A 90 5.26 3.77 9.71
CA LEU A 90 4.77 5.15 9.62
C LEU A 90 5.37 6.00 10.74
N ASN A 91 5.40 5.51 11.97
CA ASN A 91 6.07 6.21 13.08
C ASN A 91 7.57 6.45 12.82
N LEU A 92 8.27 5.48 12.22
CA LEU A 92 9.68 5.60 11.85
C LEU A 92 9.88 6.62 10.71
N ALA A 93 9.06 6.56 9.68
CA ALA A 93 9.09 7.50 8.55
C ALA A 93 8.81 8.94 9.00
N VAL A 94 7.86 9.12 9.93
CA VAL A 94 7.48 10.42 10.48
C VAL A 94 8.57 10.96 11.40
N SER A 95 9.14 10.12 12.27
CA SER A 95 10.27 10.52 13.12
C SER A 95 11.51 10.92 12.30
N ALA A 96 11.76 10.21 11.19
CA ALA A 96 12.84 10.56 10.26
C ALA A 96 12.55 11.91 9.55
N LEU A 97 11.30 12.14 9.14
CA LEU A 97 10.90 13.39 8.49
C LEU A 97 10.94 14.58 9.45
N ASP A 98 10.55 14.41 10.71
CA ASP A 98 10.68 15.42 11.77
C ASP A 98 12.15 15.79 12.03
N SER A 99 13.05 14.81 12.02
CA SER A 99 14.49 15.08 12.17
C SER A 99 15.07 15.88 11.01
N ILE A 100 14.60 15.63 9.78
CA ILE A 100 14.97 16.36 8.56
C ILE A 100 14.36 17.76 8.55
N SER A 101 13.10 17.90 8.96
CA SER A 101 12.38 19.17 9.11
C SER A 101 13.06 20.09 10.13
N ALA A 102 13.41 19.56 11.31
CA ALA A 102 14.16 20.29 12.33
C ALA A 102 15.55 20.71 11.83
N GLY A 103 16.23 19.84 11.07
CA GLY A 103 17.49 20.16 10.42
C GLY A 103 17.38 21.24 9.34
N ALA A 104 16.32 21.19 8.51
CA ALA A 104 16.04 22.20 7.49
C ALA A 104 15.67 23.56 8.12
N PHE A 105 14.94 23.56 9.23
CA PHE A 105 14.59 24.75 10.00
C PHE A 105 15.81 25.38 10.68
N LEU A 106 16.64 24.58 11.35
CA LEU A 106 17.91 25.06 11.93
C LEU A 106 18.86 25.56 10.84
N GLY A 107 18.93 24.86 9.71
CA GLY A 107 19.71 25.28 8.54
C GLY A 107 19.23 26.60 7.94
N SER A 108 17.91 26.81 7.85
CA SER A 108 17.37 28.08 7.34
C SER A 108 17.61 29.24 8.31
N LEU A 109 17.55 29.00 9.63
CA LEU A 109 17.87 30.04 10.62
C LEU A 109 19.35 30.45 10.56
N ILE A 110 20.26 29.49 10.43
CA ILE A 110 21.69 29.78 10.27
C ILE A 110 21.96 30.48 8.93
N GLY A 111 21.32 30.05 7.85
CA GLY A 111 21.48 30.66 6.52
C GLY A 111 20.93 32.09 6.41
N VAL A 112 19.98 32.48 7.26
CA VAL A 112 19.47 33.88 7.33
C VAL A 112 20.32 34.77 8.24
N LEU A 113 21.01 34.20 9.23
CA LEU A 113 21.86 34.92 10.17
C LEU A 113 23.34 35.05 9.72
N ALA A 114 23.74 34.35 8.66
CA ALA A 114 25.06 34.41 8.03
C ALA A 114 25.09 35.42 6.87
#